data_AF-A0A7V9TGU5-F1
#
_entry.id   AF-A0A7V9TGU5-F1
#
_cell.length_a   1.000
_cell.length_b   1.000
_cell.length_c   1.000
_cell.angle_alpha   90.00
_cell.angle_beta   90.00
_cell.angle_gamma   90.00
#
_symmetry.space_group_name_H-M   'P 1'
#
loop_
_entity.id
_entity.type
_entity.pdbx_description
1 polymer ?
#
loop_
_entity_poly.entity_id
_entity_poly.type
_entity_poly.pdbx_seq_one_letter_code
_entity_poly.pdbx_strand_id
1 'polypeptide(L)'
;AATIDPLQFAEPGSRTLEGILQPIGSGGDTRESRLPVNGRQVRTVQRIDFSAMSAEISPLLPVLVQQLPSSLDPEGSLTRLPVPVVDQGPHLGYAFQWFSFAAIAVLGFVLMLFLSRRHHS
;
A
#
# COMPACT_ATOMS: atom_id res chain seq x y z
N ALA A 1 -11.64 5.55 24.09
CA ALA A 1 -11.42 4.47 23.09
C ALA A 1 -12.76 4.20 22.42
N ALA A 2 -12.84 4.20 21.09
CA ALA A 2 -14.06 3.85 20.37
C ALA A 2 -14.09 2.32 20.21
N THR A 3 -15.00 1.66 20.92
CA THR A 3 -15.29 0.23 20.75
C THR A 3 -16.17 0.09 19.53
N ILE A 4 -15.67 -0.59 18.50
CA ILE A 4 -16.47 -0.92 17.31
C ILE A 4 -17.36 -2.10 17.71
N ASP A 5 -18.68 -1.95 17.59
CA ASP A 5 -19.63 -3.03 17.82
C ASP A 5 -19.67 -3.94 16.57
N PRO A 6 -19.21 -5.19 16.64
CA PRO A 6 -19.19 -6.08 15.49
C PRO A 6 -20.60 -6.48 15.02
N LEU A 7 -21.63 -6.35 15.88
CA LEU A 7 -23.01 -6.67 15.52
C LEU A 7 -23.63 -5.65 14.57
N GLN A 8 -23.09 -4.42 14.50
CA GLN A 8 -23.56 -3.41 13.54
C GLN A 8 -23.25 -3.78 12.07
N PHE A 9 -22.31 -4.71 11.86
CA PHE A 9 -21.96 -5.25 10.53
C PHE A 9 -22.54 -6.65 10.29
N ALA A 10 -23.38 -7.15 11.19
CA ALA A 10 -24.06 -8.42 10.99
C ALA A 10 -25.13 -8.24 9.90
N GLU A 11 -24.76 -8.51 8.65
CA GLU A 11 -25.71 -8.44 7.55
C GLU A 11 -26.73 -9.58 7.64
N PRO A 12 -28.04 -9.29 7.69
CA PRO A 12 -29.07 -10.31 7.76
C PRO A 12 -29.31 -10.91 6.37
N GLY A 13 -28.99 -12.20 6.21
CA GLY A 13 -29.44 -13.03 5.10
C GLY A 13 -28.72 -12.83 3.76
N SER A 14 -28.95 -13.78 2.85
CA SER A 14 -28.37 -13.79 1.50
C SER A 14 -28.83 -12.59 0.68
N ARG A 15 -27.89 -11.83 0.10
CA ARG A 15 -28.16 -10.73 -0.85
C ARG A 15 -27.80 -11.14 -2.28
N THR A 16 -28.59 -10.68 -3.25
CA THR A 16 -28.26 -10.82 -4.68
C THR A 16 -27.46 -9.60 -5.11
N LEU A 17 -26.30 -9.82 -5.73
CA LEU A 17 -25.38 -8.78 -6.15
C LEU A 17 -25.11 -8.92 -7.66
N GLU A 18 -25.16 -7.81 -8.38
CA GLU A 18 -24.68 -7.74 -9.77
C GLU A 18 -23.24 -7.23 -9.77
N GLY A 19 -22.36 -7.92 -10.49
CA GLY A 19 -20.94 -7.59 -10.47
C GLY A 19 -20.11 -8.39 -11.44
N ILE A 20 -18.83 -8.02 -11.52
CA ILE A 20 -17.83 -8.69 -12.34
C ILE A 20 -17.05 -9.65 -11.45
N LEU A 21 -16.96 -10.91 -11.87
CA LEU A 21 -16.08 -11.89 -11.25
C LEU A 21 -14.67 -11.75 -11.83
N GLN A 22 -13.71 -11.47 -10.97
CA GLN A 22 -12.31 -11.43 -11.35
C GLN A 22 -11.55 -12.58 -10.68
N PRO A 23 -10.87 -13.46 -11.45
CA PRO A 23 -10.06 -14.51 -10.86
C PRO A 23 -8.89 -13.88 -10.11
N ILE A 24 -8.57 -14.43 -8.94
CA ILE A 24 -7.40 -14.02 -8.18
C ILE A 24 -6.41 -15.18 -8.15
N GLY A 25 -5.12 -14.87 -8.31
CA GLY A 25 -4.09 -15.88 -8.19
C GLY A 25 -4.08 -16.45 -6.77
N SER A 26 -4.25 -17.77 -6.64
CA SER A 26 -4.24 -18.51 -5.37
C SER A 26 -2.85 -18.56 -4.72
N GLY A 27 -1.81 -18.13 -5.41
CA GLY A 27 -0.43 -18.38 -5.05
C GLY A 27 0.24 -17.17 -4.46
N GLY A 28 0.23 -17.06 -3.14
CA GLY A 28 1.04 -16.06 -2.45
C GLY A 28 1.29 -16.34 -0.99
N ASP A 29 2.54 -16.63 -0.64
CA ASP A 29 3.01 -16.73 0.74
C ASP A 29 2.53 -15.52 1.55
N THR A 30 1.82 -15.78 2.64
CA THR A 30 1.33 -14.72 3.53
C THR A 30 2.52 -13.97 4.11
N ARG A 31 2.76 -12.74 3.64
CA ARG A 31 3.67 -11.81 4.32
C ARG A 31 2.88 -11.06 5.37
N GLU A 32 2.84 -11.66 6.55
CA GLU A 32 2.39 -10.98 7.75
C GLU A 32 3.42 -9.93 8.14
N SER A 33 2.99 -8.68 8.24
CA SER A 33 3.79 -7.60 8.80
C SER A 33 3.06 -7.05 10.00
N ARG A 34 3.78 -6.86 11.12
CA ARG A 34 3.24 -6.11 12.25
C ARG A 34 3.68 -4.67 12.10
N LEU A 35 2.72 -3.79 11.80
CA LEU A 35 2.98 -2.36 11.70
C LEU A 35 2.57 -1.69 13.01
N PRO A 36 3.40 -0.78 13.56
CA PRO A 36 2.98 0.06 14.67
C PRO A 36 1.98 1.10 14.18
N VAL A 37 0.74 1.02 14.67
CA VAL A 37 -0.30 2.04 14.44
C VAL A 37 -0.67 2.63 15.80
N ASN A 38 -0.37 3.92 16.01
CA ASN A 38 -0.59 4.62 17.29
C ASN A 38 -0.01 3.88 18.51
N GLY A 39 1.19 3.31 18.38
CA GLY A 39 1.87 2.58 19.46
C GLY A 39 1.35 1.16 19.72
N ARG A 40 0.31 0.71 19.01
CA ARG A 40 -0.19 -0.67 19.07
C ARG A 40 0.30 -1.45 17.86
N GLN A 41 0.85 -2.64 18.08
CA GLN A 41 1.17 -3.54 16.96
C GLN A 41 -0.14 -4.08 16.38
N VAL A 42 -0.39 -3.80 15.11
CA VAL A 42 -1.54 -4.33 14.38
C VAL A 42 -1.01 -5.35 13.38
N ARG A 43 -1.67 -6.51 13.30
CA ARG A 43 -1.38 -7.51 12.28
C ARG A 43 -1.88 -6.99 10.94
N THR A 44 -0.96 -6.68 10.05
CA THR A 44 -1.26 -6.23 8.69
C THR A 44 -0.91 -7.35 7.72
N VAL A 45 -1.93 -7.84 7.03
CA VAL A 45 -1.77 -8.83 5.96
C VAL A 45 -1.58 -8.05 4.67
N GLN A 46 -0.36 -8.04 4.13
CA GLN A 46 -0.07 -7.34 2.87
C GLN A 46 -0.54 -8.14 1.65
N ARG A 47 -0.84 -9.43 1.83
CA ARG A 47 -1.24 -10.34 0.78
C ARG A 47 -2.24 -11.34 1.32
N ILE A 48 -3.43 -11.37 0.72
CA ILE A 48 -4.52 -12.26 1.14
C ILE A 48 -4.19 -13.68 0.64
N ASP A 49 -3.93 -14.60 1.57
CA ASP A 49 -3.78 -16.02 1.29
C ASP A 49 -5.15 -16.71 1.38
N PHE A 50 -5.72 -16.95 0.20
CA PHE A 50 -7.03 -17.57 0.06
C PHE A 50 -7.07 -19.01 0.57
N SER A 51 -5.96 -19.74 0.45
CA SER A 51 -5.90 -21.14 0.88
C SER A 51 -5.96 -21.24 2.39
N ALA A 52 -5.17 -20.43 3.09
CA ALA A 52 -5.17 -20.34 4.55
C ALA A 52 -6.53 -19.90 5.11
N MET A 53 -7.15 -18.87 4.52
CA MET A 53 -8.47 -18.41 4.96
C MET A 53 -9.59 -19.43 4.71
N SER A 54 -9.54 -20.14 3.58
CA SER A 54 -10.56 -21.15 3.26
C SER A 54 -10.58 -22.32 4.24
N ALA A 55 -9.42 -22.65 4.82
CA ALA A 55 -9.28 -23.69 5.84
C ALA A 55 -9.84 -23.27 7.21
N GLU A 56 -9.84 -21.97 7.52
CA GLU A 56 -10.26 -21.45 8.83
C GLU A 56 -11.75 -21.07 8.88
N ILE A 57 -12.32 -20.56 7.77
CA ILE A 57 -13.68 -20.00 7.76
C ILE A 57 -14.67 -20.93 7.06
N SER A 58 -14.47 -21.17 5.76
CA SER A 58 -15.37 -21.94 4.89
C SER A 58 -14.72 -22.09 3.51
N PRO A 59 -15.08 -23.08 2.67
CA PRO A 59 -14.58 -23.18 1.30
C PRO A 59 -14.88 -21.90 0.50
N LEU A 60 -13.83 -21.14 0.17
CA LEU A 60 -13.92 -19.91 -0.63
C LEU A 60 -13.53 -20.19 -2.07
N LEU A 61 -14.29 -19.65 -3.04
CA LEU A 61 -13.82 -19.58 -4.41
C LEU A 61 -12.76 -18.47 -4.53
N PRO A 62 -11.65 -18.69 -5.25
CA PRO A 62 -10.59 -17.68 -5.45
C PRO A 62 -11.02 -16.65 -6.50
N VAL A 63 -12.14 -15.97 -6.25
CA VAL A 63 -12.68 -14.91 -7.09
C VAL A 63 -12.94 -13.67 -6.26
N LEU A 64 -12.63 -12.51 -6.84
CA LEU A 64 -13.05 -11.22 -6.33
C LEU A 64 -14.37 -10.85 -7.02
N VAL A 65 -15.38 -10.46 -6.23
CA VAL A 65 -16.61 -9.88 -6.76
C VAL A 65 -16.46 -8.36 -6.75
N GLN A 66 -16.34 -7.75 -7.92
CA GLN A 66 -16.47 -6.30 -8.05
C GLN A 66 -17.94 -5.96 -8.26
N GLN A 67 -18.61 -5.54 -7.20
CA GLN A 67 -20.00 -5.10 -7.25
C GLN A 67 -20.12 -3.86 -8.16
N LEU A 68 -21.06 -3.92 -9.10
CA LEU A 68 -21.44 -2.76 -9.90
C LEU A 68 -22.35 -1.84 -9.07
N PRO A 69 -22.35 -0.52 -9.33
CA PRO A 69 -23.28 0.38 -8.67
C PRO A 69 -24.71 -0.09 -8.91
N SER A 70 -25.44 -0.43 -7.85
CA SER A 70 -26.88 -0.73 -7.94
C SER A 70 -27.66 0.52 -7.53
N SER A 71 -28.69 0.87 -8.29
CA SER A 71 -29.61 1.96 -7.94
C SER A 71 -30.60 1.59 -6.83
N LEU A 72 -30.60 0.32 -6.41
CA LEU A 72 -31.57 -0.27 -5.49
C LEU A 72 -31.10 -0.30 -4.04
N ASP A 73 -29.81 -0.10 -3.77
CA ASP A 73 -29.27 -0.06 -2.40
C ASP A 73 -28.07 0.88 -2.26
N PRO A 74 -28.31 2.20 -2.11
CA PRO A 74 -27.24 3.18 -1.99
C PRO A 74 -26.46 3.06 -0.67
N GLU A 75 -27.03 2.48 0.40
CA GLU A 75 -26.34 2.31 1.68
C GLU A 75 -25.45 1.05 1.71
N GLY A 76 -25.81 -0.01 0.98
CA GLY A 76 -25.00 -1.23 0.81
C GLY A 76 -23.93 -1.14 -0.29
N SER A 77 -23.80 0.00 -0.97
CA SER A 77 -22.83 0.17 -2.05
C SER A 77 -21.43 0.40 -1.49
N LEU A 78 -20.49 -0.49 -1.82
CA LEU A 78 -19.07 -0.31 -1.52
C LEU A 78 -18.60 1.00 -2.16
N THR A 79 -18.42 2.04 -1.34
CA THR A 79 -17.97 3.34 -1.81
C THR A 79 -16.54 3.20 -2.33
N ARG A 80 -16.34 3.45 -3.63
CA ARG A 80 -15.00 3.51 -4.21
C ARG A 80 -14.24 4.65 -3.55
N LEU A 81 -13.22 4.32 -2.74
CA LEU A 81 -12.32 5.35 -2.24
C LEU A 81 -11.63 6.02 -3.43
N PRO A 82 -11.48 7.35 -3.41
CA PRO A 82 -10.65 8.02 -4.39
C PRO A 82 -9.24 7.46 -4.32
N VAL A 83 -8.60 7.28 -5.48
CA VAL A 83 -7.18 6.92 -5.54
C VAL A 83 -6.43 7.97 -4.71
N PRO A 84 -5.57 7.57 -3.75
CA PRO A 84 -4.77 8.51 -3.01
C PRO A 84 -4.06 9.42 -3.99
N VAL A 85 -4.21 10.73 -3.84
CA VAL A 85 -3.44 11.67 -4.65
C VAL A 85 -1.99 11.37 -4.32
N VAL A 86 -1.24 10.90 -5.31
CA VAL A 86 0.22 10.80 -5.22
C VAL A 86 0.71 12.24 -5.26
N ASP A 87 0.59 12.91 -4.12
CA ASP A 87 1.07 14.27 -4.01
C ASP A 87 2.58 14.21 -4.10
N GLN A 88 3.07 14.83 -5.15
CA GLN A 88 4.47 15.06 -5.41
C GLN A 88 4.96 16.04 -4.34
N GLY A 89 5.21 15.52 -3.14
CA GLY A 89 5.71 16.32 -2.01
C GLY A 89 7.00 17.06 -2.37
N PRO A 90 7.68 17.72 -1.42
CA PRO A 90 8.85 18.56 -1.67
C PRO A 90 10.12 17.79 -2.12
N HIS A 91 10.00 16.66 -2.83
CA HIS A 91 11.08 15.90 -3.46
C HIS A 91 11.94 16.73 -4.43
N LEU A 92 11.42 17.86 -4.92
CA LEU A 92 12.20 18.79 -5.73
C LEU A 92 13.35 19.42 -4.93
N GLY A 93 13.10 19.80 -3.68
CA GLY A 93 14.14 20.36 -2.79
C GLY A 93 15.21 19.34 -2.43
N TYR A 94 14.82 18.08 -2.23
CA TYR A 94 15.76 16.97 -1.98
C TYR A 94 16.65 16.70 -3.20
N ALA A 95 16.09 16.71 -4.41
CA ALA A 95 16.88 16.55 -5.64
C ALA A 95 17.96 17.63 -5.77
N PHE A 96 17.60 18.91 -5.55
CA PHE A 96 18.58 20.01 -5.55
C PHE A 96 19.68 19.86 -4.50
N GLN A 97 19.33 19.35 -3.31
CA GLN A 97 20.29 19.09 -2.25
C GLN A 97 21.33 18.04 -2.69
N TRP A 98 20.90 16.92 -3.27
CA TRP A 98 21.82 15.89 -3.76
C TRP A 98 22.71 16.36 -4.91
N PHE A 99 22.15 17.12 -5.85
CA PHE A 99 22.95 17.69 -6.93
C PHE A 99 24.00 18.67 -6.40
N SER A 100 23.68 19.44 -5.37
CA SER A 100 24.64 20.35 -4.73
C SER A 100 25.77 19.59 -4.05
N PHE A 101 25.48 18.53 -3.30
CA PHE A 101 26.51 17.68 -2.70
C PHE A 101 27.40 17.00 -3.74
N ALA A 102 26.81 16.46 -4.81
CA ALA A 102 27.55 15.87 -5.92
C ALA A 102 28.47 16.90 -6.60
N ALA A 103 27.97 18.12 -6.85
CA ALA A 103 28.75 19.19 -7.45
C ALA A 103 29.95 19.59 -6.57
N ILE A 104 29.74 19.76 -5.26
CA ILE A 104 30.81 20.08 -4.30
C ILE A 104 31.87 18.96 -4.27
N ALA A 105 31.43 17.69 -4.23
CA ALA A 105 32.33 16.55 -4.21
C ALA A 105 33.20 16.47 -5.49
N VAL A 106 32.59 16.64 -6.67
CA VAL A 106 33.30 16.68 -7.94
C VAL A 106 34.29 17.84 -7.98
N LEU A 107 33.86 19.04 -7.59
CA LEU A 107 34.72 20.23 -7.62
C LEU A 107 35.89 20.08 -6.65
N GLY A 108 35.65 19.58 -5.44
CA GLY A 108 36.68 19.28 -4.45
C GLY A 108 37.68 18.24 -4.94
N PHE A 109 37.21 17.15 -5.55
CA PHE A 109 38.08 16.12 -6.12
C PHE A 109 38.95 16.66 -7.26
N VAL A 110 38.35 17.41 -8.19
CA VAL A 110 39.08 18.03 -9.31
C VAL A 110 40.14 19.01 -8.80
N LEU A 111 39.78 19.89 -7.87
CA LEU A 111 40.73 20.82 -7.25
C LEU A 111 41.86 20.07 -6.53
N MET A 112 41.56 19.02 -5.78
CA MET A 112 42.57 18.20 -5.09
C MET A 112 43.58 17.62 -6.10
N LEU A 113 43.12 17.02 -7.21
CA LEU A 113 44.01 16.51 -8.25
C LEU A 113 44.89 17.60 -8.88
N PHE A 114 44.30 18.78 -9.16
CA PHE A 114 45.05 19.91 -9.70
C PHE A 114 46.03 20.52 -8.68
N LEU A 115 45.72 20.52 -7.38
CA LEU A 115 46.63 20.97 -6.31
C LEU A 115 47.77 19.98 -6.04
N SER A 116 47.49 18.68 -6.02
CA SER A 116 48.52 17.67 -5.80
C SER A 116 49.55 17.63 -6.94
N ARG A 117 49.13 17.91 -8.18
CA ARG A 117 50.03 17.95 -9.35
C ARG A 117 51.04 19.09 -9.34
N ARG A 118 50.72 20.22 -8.72
CA ARG A 118 51.58 21.42 -8.70
C ARG A 118 52.59 21.47 -7.55
N HIS A 119 52.50 20.54 -6.59
CA HIS A 119 53.43 20.47 -5.45
C HIS A 119 54.52 19.39 -5.62
N HIS A 120 54.44 18.59 -6.69
CA HIS A 120 55.42 17.53 -7.01
C HIS A 120 56.30 17.85 -8.23
N SER A 121 56.30 19.10 -8.69
CA SER A 121 57.17 19.60 -9.76
C SER A 121 58.04 20.74 -9.24
#